data_AF-K9UVG5-F1
#
_entry.id   AF-K9UVG5-F1
#
_cell.length_a   1.000
_cell.length_b   1.000
_cell.length_c   1.000
_cell.angle_alpha   90.00
_cell.angle_beta   90.00
_cell.angle_gamma   90.00
#
_symmetry.space_group_name_H-M   'P 1'
#
loop_
_entity.id
_entity.type
_entity.pdbx_description
1 polymer ?
#
loop_
_entity_poly.entity_id
_entity_poly.type
_entity_poly.pdbx_seq_one_letter_code
_entity_poly.pdbx_strand_id
1 'polypeptide(L)'
;MEKLKVDFSQDIFSLLSNYPEWLEMVNQAIDKPPLNIGYIPRVVEVFDQNGLLAGRLNSCFSYEMTRNTAQKSEFIAWLLDGELVVFYIASEVIVNRLQILANAFGELL
;
A
#
# COMPACT_ATOMS: atom_id res chain seq x y z
N MET A 1 8.77 -13.56 -16.69
CA MET A 1 9.55 -12.61 -15.87
C MET A 1 9.23 -11.21 -16.36
N GLU A 2 8.21 -10.60 -15.78
CA GLU A 2 7.89 -9.20 -16.04
C GLU A 2 8.89 -8.32 -15.28
N LYS A 3 9.45 -7.34 -15.98
CA LYS A 3 10.45 -6.42 -15.44
C LYS A 3 9.73 -5.32 -14.68
N LEU A 4 9.89 -5.29 -13.36
CA LEU A 4 9.69 -4.07 -12.58
C LEU A 4 10.60 -2.98 -13.18
N LYS A 5 10.01 -1.88 -13.64
CA LYS A 5 10.67 -0.78 -14.33
C LYS A 5 10.93 0.40 -13.38
N VAL A 6 11.27 0.09 -12.14
CA VAL A 6 11.63 1.04 -11.08
C VAL A 6 12.85 0.47 -10.37
N ASP A 7 13.87 1.30 -10.21
CA ASP A 7 15.17 0.96 -9.63
C ASP A 7 15.04 0.79 -8.12
N PHE A 8 14.32 -0.25 -7.69
CA PHE A 8 14.20 -0.60 -6.28
C PHE A 8 15.52 -1.12 -5.76
N SER A 9 15.79 -0.89 -4.47
CA SER A 9 16.87 -1.61 -3.80
C SER A 9 16.69 -3.11 -4.01
N GLN A 10 17.80 -3.82 -4.22
CA GLN A 10 17.80 -5.26 -4.46
C GLN A 10 17.09 -6.04 -3.31
N ASP A 11 17.07 -5.43 -2.13
CA ASP A 11 16.39 -5.91 -0.93
C ASP A 11 14.85 -5.88 -1.06
N ILE A 12 14.27 -4.83 -1.64
CA ILE A 12 12.81 -4.74 -1.88
C ILE A 12 12.35 -5.80 -2.86
N PHE A 13 13.07 -5.97 -3.97
CA PHE A 13 12.73 -6.99 -4.95
C PHE A 13 12.83 -8.39 -4.35
N SER A 14 13.88 -8.63 -3.55
CA SER A 14 14.08 -9.90 -2.85
C SER A 14 12.95 -10.18 -1.86
N LEU A 15 12.48 -9.16 -1.14
CA LEU A 15 11.36 -9.31 -0.20
C LEU A 15 10.04 -9.59 -0.93
N LEU A 16 9.69 -8.81 -1.95
CA LEU A 16 8.46 -9.02 -2.74
C LEU A 16 8.44 -10.36 -3.47
N SER A 17 9.61 -10.90 -3.83
CA SER A 17 9.71 -12.23 -4.44
C SER A 17 9.24 -13.35 -3.50
N ASN A 18 9.24 -13.12 -2.18
CA ASN A 18 8.68 -14.07 -1.20
C ASN A 18 7.14 -13.98 -1.13
N TYR A 19 6.54 -12.95 -1.72
CA TYR A 19 5.12 -12.63 -1.65
C TYR A 19 4.54 -12.39 -3.06
N PRO A 20 4.41 -13.44 -3.89
CA PRO A 20 4.08 -13.29 -5.32
C PRO A 20 2.74 -12.58 -5.57
N GLU A 21 1.73 -12.80 -4.72
CA GLU A 21 0.43 -12.12 -4.83
C GLU A 21 0.55 -10.60 -4.60
N TRP A 22 1.40 -10.19 -3.66
CA TRP A 22 1.68 -8.78 -3.39
C TRP A 22 2.52 -8.16 -4.50
N LEU A 23 3.50 -8.89 -5.03
CA LEU A 23 4.28 -8.45 -6.19
C LEU A 23 3.37 -8.21 -7.41
N GLU A 24 2.41 -9.11 -7.66
CA GLU A 24 1.43 -8.94 -8.72
C GLU A 24 0.55 -7.70 -8.49
N MET A 25 -0.01 -7.51 -7.29
CA MET A 25 -0.80 -6.32 -6.97
C MET A 25 -0.01 -5.02 -7.12
N VAL A 26 1.27 -5.01 -6.71
CA VAL A 26 2.18 -3.87 -6.91
C VAL A 26 2.35 -3.59 -8.40
N ASN A 27 2.68 -4.61 -9.20
CA ASN A 27 2.84 -4.45 -10.65
C ASN A 27 1.56 -3.91 -11.32
N GLN A 28 0.39 -4.36 -10.88
CA GLN A 28 -0.89 -3.89 -11.40
C GLN A 28 -1.22 -2.45 -10.96
N ALA A 29 -0.69 -1.98 -9.82
CA ALA A 29 -1.05 -0.70 -9.23
C ALA A 29 -0.04 0.42 -9.51
N ILE A 30 1.23 0.09 -9.76
CA ILE A 30 2.33 1.07 -9.82
C ILE A 30 2.14 2.12 -10.92
N ASP A 31 1.56 1.73 -12.05
CA ASP A 31 1.29 2.61 -13.19
C ASP A 31 -0.15 3.14 -13.21
N LYS A 32 -0.98 2.80 -12.22
CA LYS A 32 -2.36 3.30 -12.14
C LYS A 32 -2.36 4.78 -11.77
N PRO A 33 -3.29 5.57 -12.33
CA PRO A 33 -3.42 6.97 -11.97
C PRO A 33 -3.76 7.13 -10.47
N PRO A 34 -3.41 8.28 -9.88
CA PRO A 34 -3.87 8.63 -8.55
C PRO A 34 -5.40 8.67 -8.45
N LEU A 35 -5.93 8.43 -7.25
CA LEU A 35 -7.36 8.55 -6.97
C LEU A 35 -7.83 10.00 -7.10
N ASN A 36 -9.09 10.19 -7.49
CA ASN A 36 -9.69 11.53 -7.62
C ASN A 36 -9.74 12.26 -6.26
N ILE A 37 -9.58 13.58 -6.26
CA ILE A 37 -9.62 14.46 -5.07
C ILE A 37 -10.92 14.27 -4.26
N GLY A 38 -12.04 13.98 -4.92
CA GLY A 38 -13.34 13.75 -4.27
C GLY A 38 -13.65 12.28 -3.93
N TYR A 39 -12.69 11.38 -4.08
CA TYR A 39 -12.90 9.96 -3.85
C TYR A 39 -13.13 9.66 -2.35
N ILE A 40 -14.22 8.96 -2.05
CA ILE A 40 -14.57 8.53 -0.71
C ILE A 40 -14.67 7.00 -0.72
N PRO A 41 -13.70 6.28 -0.12
CA PRO A 41 -13.73 4.82 -0.12
C PRO A 41 -14.87 4.29 0.76
N ARG A 42 -15.51 3.21 0.33
CA ARG A 42 -16.46 2.47 1.19
C ARG A 42 -15.73 1.51 2.12
N VAL A 43 -14.64 0.93 1.65
CA VAL A 43 -13.81 -0.02 2.38
C VAL A 43 -12.38 0.50 2.40
N VAL A 44 -11.80 0.56 3.59
CA VAL A 44 -10.38 0.85 3.81
C VAL A 44 -9.79 -0.34 4.53
N GLU A 45 -8.77 -0.97 3.99
CA GLU A 45 -8.11 -2.10 4.63
C GLU A 45 -6.60 -1.94 4.57
N VAL A 46 -5.95 -2.25 5.68
CA VAL A 46 -4.51 -2.20 5.84
C VAL A 46 -4.01 -3.61 6.11
N PHE A 47 -3.00 -4.03 5.37
CA PHE A 47 -2.43 -5.37 5.42
C PHE A 47 -0.93 -5.30 5.68
N ASP A 48 -0.43 -6.36 6.32
CA ASP A 48 0.98 -6.75 6.31
C ASP A 48 1.13 -8.18 5.77
N GLN A 49 2.33 -8.75 5.85
CA GLN A 49 2.61 -10.11 5.41
C GLN A 49 1.83 -11.19 6.19
N ASN A 50 1.31 -10.85 7.37
CA ASN A 50 0.50 -11.75 8.20
C ASN A 50 -1.00 -11.60 7.91
N GLY A 51 -1.38 -10.75 6.94
CA GLY A 51 -2.75 -10.50 6.52
C GLY A 51 -3.29 -9.16 7.03
N LEU A 52 -4.61 -9.09 7.22
CA LEU A 52 -5.29 -7.87 7.64
C LEU A 52 -4.79 -7.39 9.01
N LEU A 53 -4.44 -6.11 9.10
CA LEU A 53 -4.09 -5.39 10.33
C LEU A 53 -5.28 -4.63 10.87
N ALA A 54 -5.94 -3.86 10.01
CA ALA A 54 -7.08 -3.04 10.36
C ALA A 54 -7.92 -2.74 9.13
N GLY A 55 -9.18 -2.43 9.35
CA GLY A 55 -10.02 -1.93 8.29
C GLY A 55 -11.20 -1.11 8.79
N ARG A 56 -11.89 -0.50 7.82
CA ARG A 56 -13.08 0.31 8.04
C ARG A 56 -14.09 0.10 6.92
N LEU A 57 -15.34 -0.16 7.29
CA LEU A 57 -16.47 -0.30 6.37
C LEU A 57 -17.45 0.88 6.49
N ASN A 58 -17.86 1.40 5.34
CA ASN A 58 -18.83 2.47 5.12
C ASN A 58 -18.66 3.67 6.07
N SER A 59 -17.41 3.99 6.43
CA SER A 59 -17.09 5.01 7.43
C SER A 59 -17.71 4.80 8.83
N CYS A 60 -18.31 3.65 9.12
CA CYS A 60 -19.05 3.42 10.37
C CYS A 60 -18.45 2.32 11.25
N PHE A 61 -17.86 1.29 10.66
CA PHE A 61 -17.37 0.13 11.41
C PHE A 61 -15.87 0.00 11.23
N SER A 62 -15.12 0.09 12.32
CA SER A 62 -13.69 -0.20 12.33
C SER A 62 -13.44 -1.57 12.95
N TYR A 63 -12.45 -2.28 12.43
CA TYR A 63 -12.01 -3.58 12.92
C TYR A 63 -10.49 -3.64 12.87
N GLU A 64 -9.91 -4.41 13.78
CA GLU A 64 -8.47 -4.60 13.89
C GLU A 64 -8.15 -6.05 14.21
N MET A 65 -6.95 -6.48 13.83
CA MET A 65 -6.43 -7.79 14.12
C MET A 65 -5.20 -7.63 15.01
N THR A 66 -5.18 -8.34 16.14
CA THR A 66 -4.03 -8.24 17.06
C THR A 66 -2.76 -8.76 16.39
N ARG A 67 -1.68 -8.00 16.54
CA ARG A 67 -0.30 -8.45 16.30
C ARG A 67 0.45 -8.45 17.61
N ASN A 68 1.34 -9.42 17.80
CA ASN A 68 2.28 -9.37 18.92
C ASN A 68 3.58 -8.67 18.48
N THR A 69 4.41 -8.31 19.47
CA THR A 69 5.68 -7.59 19.24
C THR A 69 6.74 -8.38 18.46
N ALA A 70 6.58 -9.71 18.34
CA ALA A 70 7.44 -10.55 17.52
C ALA A 70 7.03 -10.57 16.03
N GLN A 71 5.77 -10.20 15.72
CA GLN A 71 5.24 -10.13 14.36
C GLN A 71 5.47 -8.74 13.76
N LYS A 72 6.73 -8.40 13.51
CA LYS A 72 7.07 -7.14 12.83
C LYS A 72 6.59 -7.18 11.39
N SER A 73 5.93 -6.12 10.94
CA SER A 73 5.50 -6.01 9.55
C SER A 73 6.69 -5.77 8.62
N GLU A 74 6.76 -6.55 7.55
CA GLU A 74 7.80 -6.44 6.51
C GLU A 74 7.44 -5.39 5.45
N PHE A 75 6.16 -5.29 5.16
CA PHE A 75 5.56 -4.26 4.30
C PHE A 75 4.24 -3.82 4.91
N ILE A 76 3.73 -2.69 4.42
CA ILE A 76 2.37 -2.24 4.69
C ILE A 76 1.69 -1.91 3.36
N ALA A 77 0.49 -2.45 3.19
CA ALA A 77 -0.35 -2.24 2.03
C ALA A 77 -1.69 -1.65 2.43
N TRP A 78 -2.13 -0.61 1.72
CA TRP A 78 -3.45 -0.01 1.89
C TRP A 78 -4.30 -0.31 0.67
N LEU A 79 -5.41 -0.98 0.88
CA LEU A 79 -6.43 -1.23 -0.11
C LEU A 79 -7.64 -0.33 0.15
N LEU A 80 -8.07 0.39 -0.88
CA LEU A 80 -9.31 1.16 -0.88
C LEU A 80 -10.27 0.54 -1.88
N ASP A 81 -11.43 0.11 -1.41
CA ASP A 81 -12.41 -0.62 -2.21
C ASP A 81 -11.80 -1.80 -3.00
N GLY A 82 -10.83 -2.49 -2.38
CA GLY A 82 -10.10 -3.61 -2.97
C GLY A 82 -8.95 -3.23 -3.89
N GLU A 83 -8.73 -1.95 -4.17
CA GLU A 83 -7.59 -1.50 -4.97
C GLU A 83 -6.38 -1.12 -4.11
N LEU A 84 -5.19 -1.63 -4.45
CA LEU A 84 -3.95 -1.18 -3.84
C LEU A 84 -3.70 0.29 -4.18
N VAL A 85 -3.59 1.13 -3.15
CA VAL A 85 -3.37 2.58 -3.31
C VAL A 85 -2.09 3.08 -2.66
N VAL A 86 -1.63 2.41 -1.60
CA VAL A 86 -0.34 2.69 -0.97
C VAL A 86 0.32 1.37 -0.67
N PHE A 87 1.60 1.26 -1.02
CA PHE A 87 2.42 0.12 -0.65
C PHE A 87 3.81 0.64 -0.30
N TYR A 88 4.31 0.28 0.88
CA TYR A 88 5.66 0.65 1.30
C TYR A 88 6.34 -0.48 2.05
N ILE A 89 7.66 -0.54 1.90
CA ILE A 89 8.57 -1.44 2.62
C ILE A 89 9.51 -0.56 3.41
N ALA A 90 9.57 -0.75 4.72
CA ALA A 90 10.32 0.12 5.64
C ALA A 90 9.99 1.62 5.38
N SER A 91 10.96 2.41 4.92
CA SER A 91 10.80 3.84 4.58
C SER A 91 10.56 4.12 3.10
N GLU A 92 10.55 3.10 2.24
CA GLU A 92 10.44 3.25 0.80
C GLU A 92 8.99 3.05 0.32
N VAL A 93 8.41 4.10 -0.28
CA VAL A 93 7.07 4.05 -0.86
C VAL A 93 7.16 3.59 -2.32
N ILE A 94 6.51 2.48 -2.61
CA ILE A 94 6.56 1.77 -3.90
C ILE A 94 5.33 2.11 -4.74
N VAL A 95 4.16 2.15 -4.11
CA VAL A 95 2.91 2.61 -4.72
C VAL A 95 2.38 3.77 -3.89
N ASN A 96 2.04 4.87 -4.55
CA ASN A 96 1.32 5.98 -3.93
C ASN A 96 0.32 6.61 -4.90
N ARG A 97 -0.94 6.20 -4.77
CA ARG A 97 -2.08 6.71 -5.53
C ARG A 97 -2.93 7.69 -4.72
N LEU A 98 -2.56 7.96 -3.47
CA LEU A 98 -3.16 9.03 -2.69
C LEU A 98 -2.51 10.34 -3.12
N GLN A 99 -3.28 11.24 -3.73
CA GLN A 99 -2.82 12.56 -4.21
C GLN A 99 -2.30 13.50 -3.11
N ILE A 100 -2.04 12.99 -1.90
CA ILE A 100 -1.89 13.74 -0.66
C ILE A 100 -0.52 14.45 -0.56
N LEU A 101 0.49 14.08 -1.35
CA LEU A 101 1.85 14.64 -1.16
C LEU A 101 2.30 15.67 -2.20
N ALA A 102 1.68 15.75 -3.38
CA ALA A 102 2.10 16.73 -4.39
C ALA A 102 1.48 18.12 -4.21
N ASN A 103 0.22 18.20 -3.75
CA ASN A 103 -0.50 19.48 -3.64
C ASN A 103 -0.44 20.11 -2.23
N ALA A 104 -0.17 19.33 -1.18
CA ALA A 104 -0.09 19.86 0.19
C ALA A 104 1.28 20.47 0.54
N PHE A 105 2.34 20.10 -0.19
CA PHE A 105 3.71 20.57 0.05
C PHE A 105 4.30 21.40 -1.11
N GLY A 106 3.57 21.55 -2.22
CA GLY A 106 3.99 22.35 -3.39
C GLY A 106 3.88 23.86 -3.24
N GLU A 107 3.35 24.36 -2.10
CA GLU A 107 3.28 25.81 -1.79
C GLU A 107 4.23 26.22 -0.64
N LEU A 108 5.09 25.33 -0.14
CA LEU A 108 5.97 25.60 1.02
C LEU A 108 7.44 25.15 0.84
N LEU A 109 7.96 25.18 -0.40
CA LEU A 109 9.41 25.19 -0.67
C LEU A 109 9.78 26.38 -1.56
#